data_AF-A0A0F9JQI9-F1
#
_entry.id   AF-A0A0F9JQI9-F1
#
_cell.length_a   1.000
_cell.length_b   1.000
_cell.length_c   1.000
_cell.angle_alpha   90.00
_cell.angle_beta   90.00
_cell.angle_gamma   90.00
#
_symmetry.space_group_name_H-M   'P 1'
#
loop_
_entity.id
_entity.type
_entity.pdbx_description
1 polymer ?
#
loop_
_entity_poly.entity_id
_entity_poly.type
_entity_poly.pdbx_seq_one_letter_code
_entity_poly.pdbx_strand_id
1 'polypeptide(L)'
;NSYTTAFLKANYSDEFMCSLLNVSIHSSSGGDKYEKVAAFEKEFKRKMALKILPRDVNESKVLYTIENRKDEKNGIKKTEIRPSLLCKGLGGAAATEVEKYQPYKDMRDFVEKTNVGKGN
;
A
#
# COMPACT_ATOMS: atom_id res chain seq x y z
N ASN A 1 10.04 -10.79 22.78
CA ASN A 1 9.66 -10.02 21.57
C ASN A 1 8.72 -8.84 21.81
N SER A 2 8.21 -8.58 23.03
CA SER A 2 7.27 -7.47 23.25
C SER A 2 7.94 -6.09 23.38
N TYR A 3 9.17 -6.03 23.90
CA TYR A 3 9.90 -4.77 24.10
C TYR A 3 10.27 -4.08 22.77
N THR A 4 10.80 -4.84 21.81
CA THR A 4 11.21 -4.32 20.50
C THR A 4 10.01 -3.79 19.70
N THR A 5 8.87 -4.50 19.73
CA THR A 5 7.63 -4.06 19.08
C THR A 5 7.06 -2.80 19.72
N ALA A 6 7.09 -2.69 21.06
CA ALA A 6 6.65 -1.49 21.76
C ALA A 6 7.55 -0.29 21.43
N PHE A 7 8.86 -0.50 21.35
CA PHE A 7 9.83 0.53 20.99
C PHE A 7 9.62 1.05 19.56
N LEU A 8 9.44 0.16 18.57
CA LEU A 8 9.16 0.55 17.18
C LEU A 8 7.83 1.28 17.05
N LYS A 9 6.80 0.85 17.78
CA LYS A 9 5.49 1.53 17.75
C LYS A 9 5.56 2.97 18.30
N ALA A 10 6.40 3.21 19.30
CA ALA A 10 6.56 4.52 19.93
C ALA A 10 7.45 5.48 19.12
N ASN A 11 8.52 4.97 18.49
CA ASN A 11 9.51 5.80 17.81
C ASN A 11 9.33 5.87 16.28
N TYR A 12 8.82 4.80 15.67
CA TYR A 12 8.68 4.61 14.22
C TYR A 12 7.28 4.12 13.87
N SER A 13 6.27 4.84 14.35
CA SER A 13 4.86 4.47 14.24
C SER A 13 4.46 4.23 12.78
N ASP A 14 4.89 5.10 11.87
CA ASP A 14 4.50 5.07 10.45
C ASP A 14 5.04 3.83 9.73
N GLU A 15 6.34 3.56 9.90
CA GLU A 15 7.03 2.39 9.33
C GLU A 15 6.49 1.08 9.89
N PHE A 16 6.21 1.06 11.19
CA PHE A 16 5.60 -0.08 11.84
C PHE A 16 4.21 -0.39 11.25
N MET A 17 3.39 0.63 11.00
CA MET A 17 2.06 0.45 10.42
C MET A 17 2.12 -0.01 8.97
N CYS A 18 2.99 0.59 8.15
CA CYS A 18 3.21 0.16 6.78
C CYS A 18 3.66 -1.30 6.72
N SER A 19 4.57 -1.68 7.62
CA SER A 19 5.03 -3.06 7.75
C SER A 19 3.89 -4.00 8.16
N LEU A 20 3.02 -3.58 9.09
CA LEU A 20 1.87 -4.38 9.52
C LEU A 20 0.84 -4.58 8.39
N LEU A 21 0.59 -3.54 7.57
CA LEU A 21 -0.28 -3.64 6.39
C LEU A 21 0.31 -4.60 5.35
N ASN A 22 1.62 -4.51 5.10
CA ASN A 22 2.32 -5.42 4.20
C ASN A 22 2.26 -6.88 4.68
N VAL A 23 2.48 -7.14 5.96
CA VAL A 23 2.33 -8.49 6.51
C VAL A 23 0.88 -8.98 6.36
N SER A 24 -0.10 -8.11 6.62
CA SER A 24 -1.51 -8.47 6.56
C SER A 24 -1.98 -8.81 5.15
N ILE A 25 -1.48 -8.10 4.13
CA ILE A 25 -1.86 -8.35 2.73
C ILE A 25 -1.19 -9.59 2.13
N HIS A 26 0.02 -9.92 2.61
CA HIS A 26 0.76 -11.12 2.22
C HIS A 26 0.40 -12.36 3.05
N SER A 27 -0.36 -12.20 4.15
CA SER A 27 -0.76 -13.33 4.99
C SER A 27 -1.65 -14.30 4.21
N SER A 28 -1.19 -15.56 4.11
CA SER A 28 -1.81 -16.63 3.31
C SER A 28 -3.13 -17.21 3.88
N SER A 29 -3.76 -16.53 4.84
CA SER A 29 -5.02 -17.01 5.42
C SER A 29 -6.20 -16.51 4.58
N GLY A 30 -6.95 -17.45 3.99
CA GLY A 30 -7.98 -17.22 2.96
C GLY A 30 -9.05 -16.18 3.28
N GLY A 31 -9.77 -15.72 2.25
CA GLY A 31 -10.98 -14.87 2.29
C GLY A 31 -10.83 -13.46 2.89
N ASP A 32 -10.36 -13.40 4.13
CA ASP A 32 -10.46 -12.27 5.07
C ASP A 32 -9.29 -11.29 5.03
N LYS A 33 -8.25 -11.54 4.22
CA LYS A 33 -7.05 -10.68 4.20
C LYS A 33 -7.37 -9.21 3.89
N TYR A 34 -8.30 -8.98 2.97
CA TYR A 34 -8.72 -7.63 2.59
C TYR A 34 -9.61 -6.97 3.65
N GLU A 35 -10.35 -7.75 4.44
CA GLU A 35 -11.18 -7.23 5.54
C GLU A 35 -10.31 -6.80 6.71
N LYS A 36 -9.27 -7.59 7.03
CA LYS A 36 -8.26 -7.22 8.02
C LYS A 36 -7.54 -5.94 7.63
N VAL A 37 -7.12 -5.82 6.36
CA VAL A 37 -6.50 -4.60 5.83
C VAL A 37 -7.44 -3.41 5.97
N ALA A 38 -8.70 -3.53 5.57
CA ALA A 38 -9.69 -2.44 5.70
C ALA A 38 -9.93 -2.03 7.17
N ALA A 39 -9.95 -3.00 8.09
CA ALA A 39 -10.07 -2.72 9.53
C ALA A 39 -8.84 -1.95 10.05
N PHE A 40 -7.63 -2.33 9.64
CA PHE A 40 -6.40 -1.64 9.99
C PHE A 40 -6.35 -0.22 9.41
N GLU A 41 -6.70 -0.03 8.15
CA GLU A 41 -6.78 1.30 7.51
C GLU A 41 -7.73 2.23 8.28
N LYS A 42 -8.90 1.73 8.68
CA LYS A 42 -9.87 2.47 9.49
C LYS A 42 -9.31 2.83 10.86
N GLU A 43 -8.60 1.91 11.50
CA GLU A 43 -7.99 2.16 12.81
C GLU A 43 -6.86 3.19 12.72
N PHE A 44 -5.97 3.10 11.72
CA PHE A 44 -4.86 4.04 11.54
C PHE A 44 -5.34 5.44 11.21
N LYS A 45 -6.33 5.56 10.32
CA LYS A 45 -6.97 6.85 10.02
C LYS A 45 -7.58 7.50 11.26
N ARG A 46 -8.17 6.70 12.16
CA ARG A 46 -8.82 7.20 13.38
C ARG A 46 -7.83 7.54 14.49
N LYS A 47 -6.82 6.69 14.74
CA LYS A 47 -5.95 6.79 15.92
C LYS A 47 -4.70 7.64 15.69
N MET A 48 -4.19 7.71 14.47
CA MET A 48 -2.82 8.21 14.21
C MET A 48 -2.79 9.43 13.29
N ALA A 49 -3.96 9.99 12.93
CA ALA A 49 -4.11 11.10 11.98
C ALA A 49 -3.33 10.91 10.65
N LEU A 50 -3.02 9.65 10.32
CA LEU A 50 -2.29 9.29 9.12
C LEU A 50 -3.20 9.46 7.91
N LYS A 51 -2.65 10.13 6.90
CA LYS A 51 -3.33 10.32 5.63
C LYS A 51 -2.99 9.14 4.72
N ILE A 52 -3.97 8.26 4.56
CA ILE A 52 -3.92 7.19 3.56
C ILE A 52 -4.38 7.80 2.23
N LEU A 53 -3.51 7.78 1.22
CA LEU A 53 -3.84 8.25 -0.12
C LEU A 53 -4.77 7.27 -0.84
N PRO A 54 -5.53 7.72 -1.85
CA PRO A 54 -6.20 6.80 -2.74
C PRO A 54 -5.17 5.94 -3.48
N ARG A 55 -5.60 4.77 -3.94
CA ARG A 55 -4.78 3.90 -4.77
C ARG A 55 -4.61 4.50 -6.15
N ASP A 56 -3.38 4.54 -6.63
CA ASP A 56 -3.03 5.10 -7.92
C ASP A 56 -2.25 4.06 -8.75
N VAL A 57 -2.67 3.82 -9.98
CA VAL A 57 -2.05 2.82 -10.86
C VAL A 57 -0.64 3.23 -11.31
N ASN A 58 -0.29 4.51 -11.27
CA ASN A 58 1.03 5.01 -11.66
C ASN A 58 2.01 5.12 -10.49
N GLU A 59 1.46 5.30 -9.30
CA GLU A 59 2.19 5.76 -8.13
C GLU A 59 2.22 4.71 -7.01
N SER A 60 1.26 3.78 -6.98
CA SER A 60 1.23 2.65 -6.04
C SER A 60 2.14 1.51 -6.50
N LYS A 61 2.79 0.85 -5.54
CA LYS A 61 3.62 -0.36 -5.76
C LYS A 61 2.87 -1.63 -5.36
N VAL A 62 3.47 -2.80 -5.58
CA VAL A 62 2.92 -4.07 -5.08
C VAL A 62 2.74 -4.07 -3.56
N LEU A 63 3.63 -3.38 -2.83
CA LEU A 63 3.59 -3.21 -1.38
C LEU A 63 3.08 -1.82 -0.97
N TYR A 64 2.54 -1.72 0.25
CA TYR A 64 2.34 -0.44 0.90
C TYR A 64 3.69 0.27 1.03
N THR A 65 3.67 1.55 0.70
CA THR A 65 4.84 2.42 0.72
C THR A 65 4.54 3.67 1.50
N ILE A 66 5.57 4.19 2.16
CA ILE A 66 5.49 5.46 2.87
C ILE A 66 6.03 6.53 1.94
N GLU A 67 5.21 7.54 1.67
CA GLU A 67 5.65 8.76 1.03
C GLU A 67 5.77 9.87 2.07
N ASN A 68 7.01 10.35 2.23
CA ASN A 68 7.29 11.51 3.05
C ASN A 68 7.08 12.77 2.20
N ARG A 69 5.84 13.25 2.10
CA ARG A 69 5.60 14.58 1.51
C ARG A 69 5.88 15.65 2.56
N LYS A 70 6.86 16.50 2.26
CA LYS A 70 7.04 17.77 2.97
C LYS A 70 5.85 18.65 2.59
N ASP A 71 4.96 18.89 3.55
CA ASP A 71 3.90 19.88 3.38
C ASP A 71 4.58 21.26 3.44
N GLU A 72 4.90 21.83 2.26
CA GLU A 72 5.62 23.11 2.11
C GLU A 72 4.96 24.26 2.88
N LYS A 73 3.66 24.16 3.20
CA LYS A 73 2.92 25.20 3.90
C LYS A 73 3.14 25.25 5.41
N ASN A 74 3.58 24.17 6.07
CA ASN A 74 3.67 24.13 7.54
C ASN A 74 4.99 23.58 8.09
N GLY A 75 5.95 23.15 7.26
CA GLY A 75 7.23 22.60 7.73
C GLY A 75 7.12 21.28 8.51
N ILE A 76 5.90 20.75 8.68
CA ILE A 76 5.61 19.47 9.31
C ILE A 76 5.70 18.40 8.21
N LYS A 77 6.60 17.43 8.40
CA LYS A 77 6.66 16.22 7.56
C LYS A 77 5.34 15.48 7.78
N LYS A 78 4.46 15.46 6.77
CA LYS A 78 3.31 14.56 6.81
C LYS A 78 3.72 13.28 6.13
N THR A 79 3.76 12.23 6.95
CA THR A 79 3.92 10.88 6.44
C THR A 79 2.59 10.45 5.84
N GLU A 80 2.57 10.21 4.54
CA GLU A 80 1.41 9.69 3.83
C GLU A 80 1.66 8.21 3.50
N ILE A 81 0.68 7.35 3.74
CA ILE A 81 0.78 5.93 3.36
C ILE A 81 0.08 5.76 2.03
N ARG A 82 0.81 5.24 1.05
CA ARG A 82 0.24 4.85 -0.23
C ARG A 82 -0.18 3.39 -0.19
N PRO A 83 -1.44 3.08 -0.54
CA PRO A 83 -1.92 1.71 -0.57
C PRO A 83 -1.24 0.91 -1.68
N SER A 84 -1.12 -0.40 -1.45
CA SER A 84 -0.60 -1.35 -2.44
C SER A 84 -1.49 -1.45 -3.68
N LEU A 85 -0.97 -2.03 -4.77
CA LEU A 85 -1.73 -2.36 -5.98
C LEU A 85 -2.60 -3.62 -5.83
N LEU A 86 -2.37 -4.44 -4.80
CA LEU A 86 -3.08 -5.70 -4.57
C LEU A 86 -4.54 -5.46 -4.15
N CYS A 87 -5.52 -5.83 -4.97
CA CYS A 87 -6.96 -5.74 -4.67
C CYS A 87 -7.62 -7.11 -4.79
N LYS A 88 -8.87 -7.24 -4.31
CA LYS A 88 -9.69 -8.46 -4.51
C LYS A 88 -9.81 -8.71 -6.02
N GLY A 89 -9.32 -9.86 -6.49
CA GLY A 89 -9.37 -10.24 -7.90
C GLY A 89 -8.12 -9.91 -8.72
N LEU A 90 -7.15 -9.16 -8.19
CA LEU A 90 -5.85 -8.95 -8.85
C LEU A 90 -4.83 -9.98 -8.35
N GLY A 91 -4.31 -10.80 -9.27
CA GLY A 91 -3.25 -11.76 -8.97
C GLY A 91 -1.92 -11.05 -8.66
N GLY A 92 -1.10 -11.64 -7.79
CA GLY A 92 0.21 -11.08 -7.44
C GLY A 92 1.13 -10.89 -8.65
N ALA A 93 1.09 -11.82 -9.61
CA ALA A 93 1.85 -11.72 -10.86
C ALA A 93 1.43 -10.50 -11.70
N ALA A 94 0.12 -10.27 -11.84
CA ALA A 94 -0.41 -9.12 -12.56
C ALA A 94 0.00 -7.80 -11.89
N ALA A 95 0.02 -7.74 -10.55
CA ALA A 95 0.46 -6.55 -9.83
C ALA A 95 1.94 -6.22 -10.09
N THR A 96 2.81 -7.23 -10.16
CA THR A 96 4.24 -7.06 -10.48
C THR A 96 4.46 -6.58 -11.92
N GLU A 97 3.65 -7.07 -12.87
CA GLU A 97 3.69 -6.58 -14.25
C GLU A 97 3.23 -5.12 -14.33
N VAL A 98 2.17 -4.76 -13.60
CA VAL A 98 1.71 -3.38 -13.52
C VAL A 98 2.82 -2.47 -13.00
N GLU A 99 3.51 -2.84 -11.92
CA GLU A 99 4.63 -2.04 -11.37
C GLU A 99 5.78 -1.85 -12.37
N LYS A 100 6.08 -2.86 -13.20
CA LYS A 100 7.21 -2.81 -14.13
C LYS A 100 7.03 -1.80 -15.27
N TYR A 101 5.80 -1.58 -15.74
CA TYR A 101 5.52 -0.73 -16.91
C TYR A 101 4.94 0.65 -16.57
N GLN A 102 4.87 1.00 -15.28
CA GLN A 102 4.58 2.36 -14.84
C GLN A 102 5.64 3.36 -15.35
N PRO A 103 5.27 4.61 -15.68
CA PRO A 103 3.93 5.19 -15.64
C PRO A 103 3.13 4.94 -16.93
N TYR A 104 1.80 4.92 -16.78
CA TYR A 104 0.83 4.82 -17.86
C TYR A 104 0.25 6.19 -18.17
N LYS A 105 0.20 6.53 -19.46
CA LYS A 105 -0.36 7.81 -19.91
C LYS A 105 -1.89 7.74 -20.05
N ASP A 106 -2.38 6.64 -20.61
CA ASP A 106 -3.78 6.44 -20.97
C ASP A 106 -4.21 4.99 -20.71
N MET A 107 -5.51 4.73 -20.64
CA MET A 107 -6.05 3.38 -20.46
C MET A 107 -5.60 2.39 -21.56
N ARG A 108 -5.39 2.89 -22.79
CA ARG A 108 -4.89 2.06 -23.91
C ARG A 108 -3.45 1.63 -23.69
N ASP A 109 -2.60 2.55 -23.24
CA ASP A 109 -1.20 2.30 -22.90
C ASP A 109 -1.09 1.27 -21.77
N PHE A 110 -2.02 1.31 -20.80
CA PHE A 110 -2.13 0.28 -19.76
C PHE A 110 -2.40 -1.11 -20.34
N VAL A 111 -3.41 -1.27 -21.20
CA VAL A 111 -3.79 -2.56 -21.79
C VAL A 111 -2.71 -3.11 -22.73
N GLU A 112 -2.00 -2.23 -23.45
CA GLU A 112 -0.92 -2.65 -24.36
C GLU A 112 0.32 -3.16 -23.60
N LYS A 113 0.66 -2.50 -22.48
CA LYS A 113 1.82 -2.84 -21.65
C LYS A 113 1.56 -4.00 -20.70
N THR A 114 0.38 -4.05 -20.11
CA THR A 114 -0.02 -5.14 -19.21
C THR A 114 -0.64 -6.24 -20.06
N ASN A 115 0.09 -7.32 -20.26
CA ASN A 115 -0.38 -8.44 -21.06
C ASN A 115 -1.37 -9.28 -20.24
N VAL A 116 -2.54 -8.72 -19.91
CA VAL A 116 -3.58 -9.34 -19.04
C VAL A 116 -4.31 -10.50 -19.75
N GLY A 117 -3.71 -11.11 -20.78
CA GLY A 117 -4.42 -11.98 -21.72
C GLY A 117 -3.61 -13.09 -22.38
N LYS A 118 -2.54 -13.61 -21.77
CA LYS A 118 -2.08 -14.97 -22.09
C LYS A 118 -2.61 -15.94 -21.04
N GLY A 119 -3.88 -16.30 -21.19
CA GLY A 119 -4.40 -17.51 -20.58
C GLY A 119 -3.65 -18.72 -21.13
N ASN A 120 -3.05 -19.49 -20.23
CA ASN A 120 -2.88 -20.93 -20.41
C ASN A 120 -4.09 -21.60 -19.79
#